data_AF-A0A9D5NI66-F1
#
_entry.id   AF-A0A9D5NI66-F1
#
_cell.length_a   1.000
_cell.length_b   1.000
_cell.length_c   1.000
_cell.angle_alpha   90.00
_cell.angle_beta   90.00
_cell.angle_gamma   90.00
#
_symmetry.space_group_name_H-M   'P 1'
#
loop_
_entity.id
_entity.type
_entity.pdbx_description
1 polymer ?
#
loop_
_entity_poly.entity_id
_entity_poly.type
_entity_poly.pdbx_seq_one_letter_code
_entity_poly.pdbx_strand_id
1 'polypeptide(L)'
;MKMERKGFTLIELLAVIVILAIIALIAVPVIMNIIANARKSAAADSAYSIINAGELYYANELLVHPAESFETTVFSWETLDPIEKDGNTLEIKGTKPDGGKITITEDGHVLITEALIIKGFSCNYKTGSDTEIECDEMS
;
A
#
# COMPACT_ATOMS: atom_id res chain seq x y z
N MET A 1 -14.20 -62.78 8.66
CA MET A 1 -15.00 -61.62 9.07
C MET A 1 -15.33 -60.81 7.83
N LYS A 2 -16.61 -60.63 7.51
CA LYS A 2 -17.07 -59.86 6.35
C LYS A 2 -17.16 -58.39 6.78
N MET A 3 -16.40 -57.51 6.15
CA MET A 3 -16.44 -56.08 6.44
C MET A 3 -17.64 -55.46 5.71
N GLU A 4 -18.68 -55.12 6.47
CA GLU A 4 -19.82 -54.35 5.97
C GLU A 4 -19.34 -52.95 5.59
N ARG A 5 -19.37 -52.63 4.30
CA ARG A 5 -19.07 -51.28 3.81
C ARG A 5 -20.31 -50.41 4.03
N LYS A 6 -20.31 -49.63 5.13
CA LYS A 6 -21.31 -48.58 5.32
C LYS A 6 -21.07 -47.50 4.25
N GLY A 7 -21.95 -47.42 3.26
CA GLY A 7 -21.96 -46.35 2.28
C GLY A 7 -22.61 -45.09 2.85
N PHE A 8 -22.09 -43.92 2.50
CA PHE A 8 -22.73 -42.63 2.77
C PHE A 8 -24.10 -42.57 2.07
N THR A 9 -25.08 -41.98 2.73
CA THR A 9 -26.39 -41.73 2.11
C THR A 9 -26.37 -40.40 1.36
N LEU A 10 -27.14 -40.30 0.27
CA LEU A 10 -27.25 -39.06 -0.50
C LEU A 10 -27.86 -37.92 0.33
N ILE A 11 -28.71 -38.21 1.31
CA ILE A 11 -29.33 -37.20 2.16
C ILE A 11 -28.34 -36.57 3.14
N GLU A 12 -27.38 -37.33 3.65
CA GLU A 12 -26.29 -36.80 4.48
C GLU A 12 -25.41 -35.86 3.67
N LEU A 13 -25.07 -36.22 2.43
CA LEU A 13 -24.33 -35.34 1.54
C LEU A 13 -25.12 -34.08 1.17
N LEU A 14 -26.43 -34.22 0.94
CA LEU A 14 -27.31 -33.09 0.60
C LEU A 14 -27.43 -32.09 1.77
N ALA A 15 -27.57 -32.56 3.00
CA ALA A 15 -27.63 -31.69 4.16
C ALA A 15 -26.34 -30.85 4.33
N VAL A 16 -25.17 -31.44 4.09
CA VAL A 16 -23.88 -30.77 4.21
C VAL A 16 -23.72 -29.66 3.17
N ILE A 17 -24.04 -29.91 1.91
CA ILE A 17 -23.90 -28.89 0.85
C ILE A 17 -24.84 -27.70 1.06
N VAL A 18 -26.04 -27.94 1.62
CA VAL A 18 -27.00 -26.86 1.93
C VAL A 18 -26.43 -25.94 3.02
N ILE A 19 -25.86 -26.52 4.08
CA ILE A 19 -25.24 -25.73 5.16
C ILE A 19 -24.03 -24.94 4.62
N LEU A 20 -23.16 -25.58 3.82
CA LEU A 20 -22.02 -24.91 3.21
C LEU A 20 -22.43 -23.78 2.26
N ALA A 21 -23.51 -23.94 1.52
CA ALA A 21 -24.03 -22.90 0.62
C ALA A 21 -24.50 -21.66 1.39
N ILE A 22 -25.20 -21.84 2.52
CA ILE A 22 -25.65 -20.71 3.36
C ILE A 22 -24.46 -19.97 3.96
N ILE A 23 -23.46 -20.70 4.48
CA ILE A 23 -22.24 -20.10 5.04
C ILE A 23 -21.48 -19.32 3.95
N ALA A 24 -21.31 -19.92 2.78
CA ALA A 24 -20.61 -19.29 1.66
C ALA A 24 -21.29 -17.99 1.22
N LEU A 25 -22.63 -17.96 1.18
CA LEU A 25 -23.39 -16.78 0.79
C LEU A 25 -23.12 -15.56 1.69
N ILE A 26 -22.99 -15.78 3.01
CA ILE A 26 -22.67 -14.70 3.98
C ILE A 26 -21.17 -14.38 3.96
N ALA A 27 -20.32 -15.39 3.82
CA ALA A 27 -18.87 -15.24 3.91
C ALA A 27 -18.28 -14.44 2.73
N VAL A 28 -18.77 -14.63 1.51
CA VAL A 28 -18.23 -13.98 0.30
C VAL A 28 -18.17 -12.45 0.41
N PRO A 29 -19.27 -11.71 0.67
CA PRO A 29 -19.21 -10.24 0.75
C PRO A 29 -18.32 -9.75 1.91
N VAL A 30 -18.30 -10.46 3.04
CA VAL A 30 -17.44 -10.12 4.19
C VAL A 30 -15.96 -10.26 3.84
N ILE A 31 -15.59 -11.37 3.20
CA ILE A 31 -14.21 -11.62 2.77
C ILE A 31 -13.78 -10.57 1.74
N MET A 32 -14.65 -10.20 0.80
CA MET A 32 -14.35 -9.15 -0.18
C MET A 32 -14.04 -7.80 0.50
N ASN A 33 -14.82 -7.41 1.51
CA ASN A 33 -14.55 -6.19 2.26
C ASN A 33 -13.24 -6.27 3.07
N ILE A 34 -12.94 -7.41 3.69
CA ILE A 34 -11.67 -7.62 4.41
C ILE A 34 -10.48 -7.48 3.44
N ILE A 35 -10.57 -8.08 2.25
CA ILE A 35 -9.52 -7.98 1.23
C ILE A 35 -9.34 -6.54 0.76
N ALA A 36 -10.44 -5.81 0.50
CA ALA A 36 -10.38 -4.40 0.09
C ALA A 36 -9.67 -3.53 1.15
N ASN A 37 -10.05 -3.69 2.42
CA ASN A 37 -9.42 -2.96 3.53
C ASN A 37 -7.95 -3.35 3.73
N ALA A 38 -7.60 -4.63 3.57
CA ALA A 38 -6.22 -5.10 3.65
C ALA A 38 -5.36 -4.50 2.51
N ARG A 39 -5.91 -4.42 1.29
CA ARG A 39 -5.24 -3.77 0.15
C ARG A 39 -5.05 -2.27 0.37
N LYS A 40 -6.09 -1.57 0.85
CA LYS A 40 -6.01 -0.14 1.22
C LYS A 40 -4.95 0.10 2.30
N SER A 41 -4.90 -0.74 3.34
CA SER A 41 -3.91 -0.64 4.41
C SER A 41 -2.49 -0.88 3.90
N ALA A 42 -2.28 -1.90 3.06
CA ALA A 42 -0.97 -2.18 2.47
C ALA A 42 -0.48 -1.04 1.53
N ALA A 43 -1.39 -0.36 0.85
CA ALA A 43 -1.07 0.84 0.07
C ALA A 43 -0.63 1.99 0.98
N ALA A 44 -1.35 2.23 2.09
CA ALA A 44 -0.98 3.23 3.09
C ALA A 44 0.40 2.93 3.71
N ASP A 45 0.68 1.68 4.08
CA ASP A 45 1.98 1.26 4.62
C ASP A 45 3.13 1.49 3.61
N SER A 46 2.86 1.27 2.33
CA SER A 46 3.83 1.56 1.26
C SER A 46 4.07 3.07 1.11
N ALA A 47 3.02 3.89 1.20
CA ALA A 47 3.13 5.35 1.20
C ALA A 47 3.94 5.87 2.41
N TYR A 48 3.69 5.36 3.62
CA TYR A 48 4.52 5.66 4.79
C TYR A 48 5.98 5.25 4.59
N SER A 49 6.22 4.10 3.94
CA SER A 49 7.58 3.66 3.64
C SER A 49 8.31 4.60 2.67
N ILE A 50 7.59 5.21 1.73
CA ILE A 50 8.12 6.23 0.81
C ILE A 50 8.45 7.53 1.57
N ILE A 51 7.57 7.97 2.46
CA ILE A 51 7.80 9.15 3.31
C ILE A 51 9.04 8.95 4.18
N ASN A 52 9.12 7.82 4.89
CA ASN A 52 10.26 7.47 5.72
C ASN A 52 11.57 7.41 4.91
N ALA A 53 11.50 6.96 3.65
CA ALA A 53 12.67 6.95 2.76
C ALA A 53 13.09 8.38 2.37
N GLY A 54 12.15 9.31 2.20
CA GLY A 54 12.42 10.73 2.02
C GLY A 54 13.07 11.37 3.24
N GLU A 55 12.54 11.13 4.43
CA GLU A 55 13.13 11.62 5.69
C GLU A 55 14.55 11.08 5.89
N LEU A 56 14.77 9.79 5.60
CA LEU A 56 16.08 9.16 5.69
C LEU A 56 17.05 9.74 4.65
N TYR A 57 16.57 10.04 3.44
CA TYR A 57 17.37 10.71 2.42
C TYR A 57 17.87 12.08 2.90
N TYR A 58 16.96 12.90 3.43
CA TYR A 58 17.32 14.19 4.03
C TYR A 58 18.36 14.03 5.14
N ALA A 59 18.11 13.11 6.08
CA ALA A 59 19.02 12.85 7.19
C ALA A 59 20.42 12.41 6.72
N ASN A 60 20.52 11.58 5.68
CA ASN A 60 21.79 11.15 5.11
C ASN A 60 22.54 12.30 4.43
N GLU A 61 21.84 13.20 3.75
CA GLU A 61 22.44 14.36 3.10
C GLU A 61 23.09 15.30 4.11
N LEU A 62 22.43 15.48 5.27
CA LEU A 62 22.96 16.28 6.38
C LEU A 62 24.21 15.69 7.06
N LEU A 63 24.55 14.42 6.80
CA LEU A 63 25.80 13.82 7.30
C LEU A 63 27.02 14.26 6.48
N VAL A 64 26.80 14.67 5.23
CA VAL A 64 27.86 14.98 4.26
C VAL A 64 27.90 16.48 3.95
N HIS A 65 26.75 17.15 4.03
CA HIS A 65 26.60 18.57 3.69
C HIS A 65 25.92 19.35 4.83
N PRO A 66 26.25 20.65 5.02
CA PRO A 66 25.54 21.51 5.97
C PRO A 66 24.05 21.66 5.62
N ALA A 67 23.18 21.79 6.62
CA ALA A 67 21.73 21.93 6.41
C ALA A 67 21.34 23.10 5.49
N GLU A 68 22.09 24.21 5.55
CA GLU A 68 21.87 25.40 4.71
C GLU A 68 22.13 25.16 3.22
N SER A 69 22.78 24.05 2.87
CA SER A 69 23.06 23.66 1.47
C SER A 69 22.07 22.64 0.92
N PHE A 70 21.13 22.15 1.71
CA PHE A 70 20.10 21.26 1.21
C PHE A 70 19.11 22.05 0.36
N GLU A 71 18.99 21.66 -0.91
CA GLU A 71 17.99 22.21 -1.81
C GLU A 71 16.75 21.32 -1.84
N THR A 72 15.57 21.96 -1.94
CA THR A 72 14.31 21.24 -2.14
C THR A 72 14.44 20.23 -3.28
N THR A 73 14.16 18.97 -2.98
CA THR A 73 14.37 17.86 -3.90
C THR A 73 13.07 17.13 -4.17
N VAL A 74 12.81 16.84 -5.45
CA VAL A 74 11.56 16.26 -5.93
C VAL A 74 11.84 14.86 -6.46
N PHE A 75 11.07 13.88 -5.96
CA PHE A 75 11.04 12.52 -6.51
C PHE A 75 9.70 12.30 -7.20
N SER A 76 9.75 11.95 -8.48
CA SER A 76 8.58 11.70 -9.31
C SER A 76 8.60 10.28 -9.85
N TRP A 77 7.44 9.64 -9.84
CA TRP A 77 7.22 8.37 -10.51
C TRP A 77 6.26 8.61 -11.67
N GLU A 78 6.74 9.25 -12.74
CA GLU A 78 6.01 9.32 -14.00
C GLU A 78 6.51 8.22 -14.96
N THR A 79 5.65 7.76 -15.86
CA THR A 79 5.94 6.69 -16.85
C THR A 79 7.04 7.02 -17.87
N LEU A 80 7.70 8.18 -17.78
CA LEU A 80 8.79 8.56 -18.66
C LEU A 80 9.88 9.24 -17.82
N ASP A 81 10.95 8.48 -17.63
CA ASP A 81 12.18 8.79 -16.92
C ASP A 81 12.06 8.91 -15.38
N PRO A 82 12.69 8.01 -14.60
CA PRO A 82 12.96 8.32 -13.22
C PRO A 82 13.77 9.62 -13.22
N ILE A 83 13.30 10.62 -12.46
CA ILE A 83 14.15 11.75 -12.10
C ILE A 83 15.20 11.18 -11.14
N GLU A 84 16.21 10.50 -11.69
CA GLU A 84 17.48 10.25 -11.03
C GLU A 84 18.18 11.61 -10.96
N LYS A 85 17.83 12.41 -9.95
CA LYS A 85 18.67 13.54 -9.58
C LYS A 85 19.91 12.93 -8.92
N ASP A 86 20.98 12.86 -9.70
CA ASP A 86 22.35 12.66 -9.21
C ASP A 86 22.64 11.29 -8.56
N GLY A 87 22.14 10.19 -9.14
CA GLY A 87 22.50 8.82 -8.73
C GLY A 87 22.00 8.39 -7.34
N ASN A 88 21.33 9.27 -6.59
CA ASN A 88 20.74 8.92 -5.30
C ASN A 88 19.32 8.37 -5.50
N THR A 89 19.24 7.05 -5.59
CA THR A 89 17.96 6.32 -5.60
C THR A 89 17.34 6.36 -4.20
N LEU A 90 16.07 6.75 -4.10
CA LEU A 90 15.31 6.60 -2.86
C LEU A 90 15.10 5.10 -2.58
N GLU A 91 15.70 4.58 -1.51
CA GLU A 91 15.53 3.17 -1.12
C GLU A 91 14.17 2.95 -0.46
N ILE A 92 13.16 2.67 -1.29
CA ILE A 92 11.80 2.42 -0.83
C ILE A 92 11.65 0.93 -0.46
N LYS A 93 11.19 0.69 0.77
CA LYS A 93 10.71 -0.63 1.19
C LYS A 93 9.26 -0.81 0.76
N GLY A 94 8.92 -2.01 0.29
CA GLY A 94 7.55 -2.34 -0.09
C GLY A 94 7.24 -2.08 -1.56
N THR A 95 6.00 -1.69 -1.85
CA THR A 95 5.53 -1.52 -3.22
C THR A 95 5.89 -0.14 -3.73
N LYS A 96 6.67 -0.08 -4.81
CA LYS A 96 6.95 1.19 -5.50
C LYS A 96 5.64 1.76 -6.08
N PRO A 97 5.47 3.09 -6.03
CA PRO A 97 4.31 3.71 -6.62
C PRO A 97 4.40 3.65 -8.15
N ASP A 98 3.25 3.48 -8.79
CA ASP A 98 3.05 3.50 -10.24
C ASP A 98 2.91 4.96 -10.75
N GLY A 99 2.81 5.93 -9.84
CA GLY A 99 2.47 7.33 -10.11
C GLY A 99 2.69 8.23 -8.90
N GLY A 100 2.84 9.54 -9.12
CA GLY A 100 2.83 10.56 -8.07
C GLY A 100 4.18 11.23 -7.82
N LYS A 101 4.20 12.15 -6.85
CA LYS A 101 5.36 13.01 -6.60
C LYS A 101 5.45 13.37 -5.12
N ILE A 102 6.64 13.15 -4.56
CA ILE A 102 7.00 13.73 -3.26
C ILE A 102 8.02 14.84 -3.43
N THR A 103 7.97 15.80 -2.52
CA THR A 103 8.92 16.89 -2.43
C THR A 103 9.48 16.92 -1.01
N ILE A 104 10.80 16.86 -0.89
CA ILE A 104 11.52 17.02 0.37
C ILE A 104 11.96 18.49 0.43
N THR A 105 11.46 19.21 1.42
CA THR A 105 11.75 20.63 1.62
C THR A 105 13.11 20.84 2.31
N GLU A 106 13.58 22.09 2.34
CA GLU A 106 14.86 22.47 2.94
C GLU A 106 14.95 22.17 4.45
N ASP A 107 13.80 22.18 5.13
CA ASP A 107 13.62 21.82 6.53
C ASP A 107 13.36 20.32 6.76
N GLY A 108 13.41 19.51 5.70
CA GLY A 108 13.34 18.05 5.78
C GLY A 108 11.93 17.45 5.83
N HIS A 109 10.89 18.27 5.66
CA HIS A 109 9.52 17.76 5.55
C HIS A 109 9.27 17.12 4.19
N VAL A 110 8.60 15.96 4.20
CA VAL A 110 8.21 15.26 2.98
C VAL A 110 6.75 15.58 2.66
N LEU A 111 6.56 16.36 1.60
CA LEU A 111 5.24 16.71 1.06
C LEU A 111 4.86 15.74 -0.05
N ILE A 112 3.60 15.30 -0.07
CA ILE A 112 3.02 14.61 -1.24
C ILE A 112 2.39 15.68 -2.13
N THR A 113 3.15 16.13 -3.14
CA THR A 113 2.70 17.18 -4.06
C THR A 113 1.79 16.65 -5.16
N GLU A 114 1.93 15.38 -5.51
CA GLU A 114 0.97 14.66 -6.36
C GLU A 114 0.72 13.29 -5.72
N ALA A 115 -0.56 12.90 -5.65
CA ALA A 115 -0.97 11.71 -4.93
C ALA A 115 -0.20 10.46 -5.42
N LEU A 116 0.27 9.66 -4.46
CA LEU A 116 1.00 8.44 -4.73
C LEU A 116 0.03 7.38 -5.24
N ILE A 117 0.29 6.84 -6.42
CA ILE A 117 -0.52 5.78 -7.01
C ILE A 117 0.10 4.45 -6.65
N ILE A 118 -0.57 3.65 -5.82
CA ILE A 118 -0.04 2.36 -5.33
C ILE A 118 -1.10 1.29 -5.53
N LYS A 119 -0.90 0.38 -6.49
CA LYS A 119 -1.78 -0.81 -6.71
C LYS A 119 -3.27 -0.47 -6.86
N GLY A 120 -3.57 0.64 -7.54
CA GLY A 120 -4.93 1.13 -7.78
C GLY A 120 -5.50 1.99 -6.66
N PHE A 121 -4.69 2.40 -5.69
CA PHE A 121 -5.05 3.37 -4.67
C PHE A 121 -4.32 4.70 -4.91
N SER A 122 -5.01 5.81 -4.70
CA SER A 122 -4.45 7.16 -4.65
C SER A 122 -4.26 7.54 -3.18
N CYS A 123 -3.00 7.71 -2.78
CA CYS A 123 -2.61 8.00 -1.39
C CYS A 123 -2.11 9.43 -1.24
N ASN A 124 -2.60 10.12 -0.22
CA ASN A 124 -2.12 11.45 0.17
C ASN A 124 -2.18 11.61 1.70
N TYR A 125 -1.62 12.68 2.23
CA TYR A 125 -1.91 13.11 3.58
C TYR A 125 -3.40 13.39 3.72
N LYS A 126 -3.97 12.91 4.82
CA LYS A 126 -5.36 13.16 5.20
C LYS A 126 -5.57 14.65 5.37
N THR A 127 -6.71 15.15 4.89
CA THR A 127 -7.02 16.58 4.99
C THR A 127 -6.97 17.05 6.45
N GLY A 128 -6.08 17.99 6.75
CA GLY A 128 -5.87 18.53 8.09
C GLY A 128 -4.88 17.74 8.97
N SER A 129 -4.12 16.80 8.40
CA SER A 129 -3.03 16.08 9.07
C SER A 129 -1.81 16.01 8.16
N ASP A 130 -0.63 16.31 8.70
CA ASP A 130 0.66 16.20 7.98
C ASP A 130 1.39 14.89 8.33
N THR A 131 0.72 13.97 9.02
CA THR A 131 1.31 12.71 9.52
C THR A 131 0.47 11.47 9.26
N GLU A 132 -0.82 11.63 8.95
CA GLU A 132 -1.73 10.53 8.70
C GLU A 132 -1.98 10.41 7.19
N ILE A 133 -1.74 9.23 6.63
CA ILE A 133 -1.98 8.92 5.22
C ILE A 133 -3.38 8.32 5.02
N GLU A 134 -4.08 8.86 4.03
CA GLU A 134 -5.35 8.38 3.54
C GLU A 134 -5.19 7.91 2.09
N CYS A 135 -5.65 6.69 1.81
CA CYS A 135 -5.57 6.08 0.49
C CYS A 135 -6.97 5.71 0.00
N ASP A 136 -7.37 6.18 -1.18
CA ASP A 136 -8.68 5.87 -1.75
C ASP A 136 -8.54 5.05 -3.03
N GLU A 137 -9.44 4.09 -3.22
CA GLU A 137 -9.43 3.23 -4.40
C GLU A 137 -9.79 4.08 -5.62
N MET A 138 -8.98 3.96 -6.67
CA MET A 138 -9.18 4.68 -7.90
C MET A 138 -10.36 4.09 -8.65
N SER A 139 -11.30 4.95 -9.06
CA SER A 139 -12.45 4.56 -9.87
C SER A 139 -12.09 4.31 -11.34
#